data_AF-A0A800MEA6-F1
#
_entry.id   AF-A0A800MEA6-F1
#
_cell.length_a   1.000
_cell.length_b   1.000
_cell.length_c   1.000
_cell.angle_alpha   90.00
_cell.angle_beta   90.00
_cell.angle_gamma   90.00
#
_symmetry.space_group_name_H-M   'P 1'
#
loop_
_entity.id
_entity.type
_entity.pdbx_description
1 polymer ?
#
loop_
_entity_poly.entity_id
_entity_poly.type
_entity_poly.pdbx_seq_one_letter_code
_entity_poly.pdbx_strand_id
1 'polypeptide(L)'
;MHSKYGKDVEFLMVYIAEAHAIDSPMPGGTRRGDPVVQDPITSEERREVATTCQGALDMSPLRMLLDNMKNTTSQAYAAYPDRLYLVGKNGKLAWVGDPGPRGFEPGELEDAIRKELGLEDDSQEQSDKKSKRDDQTGA
;
A
#
# COMPACT_ATOMS: atom_id res chain seq x y z
N MET A 1 4.05 -8.72 6.78
CA MET A 1 2.59 -8.42 6.80
C MET A 1 1.72 -9.55 6.23
N HIS A 2 1.80 -9.91 4.94
CA HIS A 2 0.95 -10.99 4.35
C HIS A 2 1.01 -12.32 5.14
N SER A 3 2.21 -12.82 5.45
CA SER A 3 2.38 -14.07 6.22
C SER A 3 1.72 -14.05 7.60
N LYS A 4 1.56 -12.86 8.20
CA LYS A 4 1.00 -12.66 9.54
C LYS A 4 -0.52 -12.52 9.52
N TYR A 5 -1.06 -11.79 8.55
CA TYR A 5 -2.48 -11.41 8.50
C TYR A 5 -3.27 -12.00 7.33
N GLY A 6 -2.64 -12.74 6.42
CA GLY A 6 -3.26 -13.24 5.17
C GLY A 6 -4.42 -14.21 5.35
N LYS A 7 -4.69 -14.66 6.59
CA LYS A 7 -5.89 -15.45 6.93
C LYS A 7 -7.12 -14.57 7.19
N ASP A 8 -6.90 -13.34 7.65
CA ASP A 8 -7.94 -12.40 8.08
C ASP A 8 -8.09 -11.22 7.12
N VAL A 9 -7.05 -10.92 6.33
CA VAL A 9 -6.97 -9.79 5.39
C VAL A 9 -6.53 -10.29 4.02
N GLU A 10 -7.27 -9.92 2.97
CA GLU A 10 -6.86 -10.14 1.58
C GLU A 10 -5.88 -9.04 1.16
N PHE A 11 -4.73 -9.43 0.60
CA PHE A 11 -3.74 -8.50 0.08
C PHE A 11 -3.72 -8.55 -1.44
N LEU A 12 -3.90 -7.39 -2.06
CA LEU A 12 -3.91 -7.21 -3.50
C LEU A 12 -2.90 -6.14 -3.89
N MET A 13 -2.19 -6.39 -4.98
CA MET A 13 -1.39 -5.37 -5.66
C MET A 13 -2.10 -5.01 -6.96
N VAL A 14 -2.36 -3.72 -7.20
CA VAL A 14 -2.90 -3.25 -8.47
C VAL A 14 -1.78 -2.56 -9.22
N TYR A 15 -1.35 -3.15 -10.33
CA TYR A 15 -0.35 -2.59 -11.22
C TYR A 15 -0.97 -1.45 -12.04
N ILE A 16 -0.42 -0.25 -11.90
CA ILE A 16 -0.89 0.98 -12.57
C ILE A 16 0.13 1.46 -13.62
N ALA A 17 -0.11 2.63 -14.22
CA ALA A 17 0.80 3.21 -15.21
C ALA A 17 2.19 3.49 -14.63
N GLU A 18 3.22 3.40 -15.47
CA GLU A 18 4.61 3.58 -15.07
C GLU A 18 4.89 5.03 -14.65
N ALA A 19 5.43 5.21 -13.44
CA ALA A 19 5.77 6.56 -12.97
C ALA A 19 6.98 7.16 -13.71
N HIS A 20 7.86 6.29 -14.21
CA HIS A 20 9.15 6.65 -14.77
C HIS A 20 9.46 5.89 -16.07
N ALA A 21 8.46 5.72 -16.94
CA ALA A 21 8.71 5.15 -18.26
C ALA A 21 9.71 6.00 -19.05
N ILE A 22 10.56 5.38 -19.86
CA ILE A 22 11.64 6.07 -20.59
C ILE A 22 11.13 7.06 -21.64
N ASP A 23 9.87 6.94 -22.03
CA ASP A 23 9.13 7.81 -22.95
C ASP A 23 8.11 8.72 -22.23
N SER A 24 8.15 8.78 -20.90
CA SER A 24 7.33 9.69 -20.09
C SER A 24 8.00 11.07 -19.89
N PRO A 25 7.26 12.10 -19.41
CA PRO A 25 7.84 13.40 -19.06
C PRO A 25 8.88 13.37 -17.93
N MET A 26 8.92 12.30 -17.14
CA MET A 26 9.88 12.12 -16.05
C MET A 26 10.55 10.74 -16.17
N PRO A 27 11.40 10.54 -17.19
CA PRO A 27 11.91 9.22 -17.55
C PRO A 27 12.91 8.67 -16.52
N GLY A 28 12.78 7.37 -16.24
CA GLY A 28 13.69 6.59 -15.40
C GLY A 28 14.78 5.89 -16.22
N GLY A 29 15.31 4.77 -15.71
CA GLY A 29 16.27 3.94 -16.44
C GLY A 29 17.69 4.53 -16.54
N THR A 30 17.99 5.58 -15.77
CA THR A 30 19.27 6.30 -15.88
C THR A 30 20.34 5.79 -14.91
N ARG A 31 19.93 5.07 -13.85
CA ARG A 31 20.86 4.47 -12.88
C ARG A 31 21.02 2.99 -13.15
N ARG A 32 22.17 2.46 -12.76
CA ARG A 32 22.47 1.03 -12.87
C ARG A 32 21.48 0.23 -12.01
N GLY A 33 20.68 -0.60 -12.67
CA GLY A 33 19.65 -1.42 -12.02
C GLY A 33 18.24 -0.84 -12.08
N ASP A 34 18.07 0.38 -12.61
CA ASP A 34 16.73 0.91 -12.87
C ASP A 34 16.03 0.08 -13.96
N PRO A 35 14.72 -0.18 -13.81
CA PRO A 35 13.92 -0.71 -14.91
C PRO A 35 13.97 0.23 -16.12
N VAL A 36 14.20 -0.34 -17.30
CA VAL A 36 14.16 0.36 -18.58
C VAL A 36 12.90 -0.11 -19.31
N VAL A 37 11.83 0.67 -19.19
CA VAL A 37 10.48 0.28 -19.61
C VAL A 37 9.83 1.46 -20.33
N GLN A 38 9.13 1.19 -21.44
CA GLN A 38 8.25 2.15 -22.12
C GLN A 38 6.85 2.10 -21.50
N ASP A 39 6.11 3.19 -21.53
CA ASP A 39 4.77 3.23 -20.96
C ASP A 39 3.84 2.31 -21.77
N PRO A 40 3.24 1.28 -21.14
CA PRO A 40 2.38 0.37 -21.87
C PRO A 40 1.17 1.10 -22.49
N ILE A 41 0.93 0.87 -23.78
CA ILE A 41 -0.24 1.40 -24.51
C ILE A 41 -1.31 0.34 -24.73
N THR A 42 -1.01 -0.93 -24.46
CA THR A 42 -1.97 -2.05 -24.47
C THR A 42 -2.01 -2.81 -23.14
N SER A 43 -3.09 -3.56 -22.92
CA SER A 43 -3.24 -4.41 -21.74
C SER A 43 -2.21 -5.55 -21.68
N GLU A 44 -1.81 -6.04 -22.85
CA GLU A 44 -0.83 -7.09 -23.06
C GLU A 44 0.56 -6.60 -22.66
N GLU A 45 0.98 -5.43 -23.16
CA GLU A 45 2.22 -4.78 -22.74
C GLU A 45 2.24 -4.53 -21.23
N ARG A 46 1.13 -4.02 -20.66
CA ARG A 46 1.04 -3.78 -19.21
C ARG A 46 1.20 -5.07 -18.42
N ARG A 47 0.64 -6.17 -18.92
CA ARG A 47 0.79 -7.49 -18.30
C ARG A 47 2.22 -7.98 -18.32
N GLU A 48 2.95 -7.78 -19.42
CA GLU A 48 4.35 -8.20 -19.56
C GLU A 48 5.25 -7.45 -18.58
N VAL A 49 5.08 -6.12 -18.50
CA VAL A 49 5.82 -5.28 -17.56
C VAL A 49 5.46 -5.65 -16.11
N ALA A 50 4.18 -5.78 -15.80
CA ALA A 50 3.71 -6.17 -14.47
C ALA A 50 4.26 -7.53 -14.03
N THR A 51 4.32 -8.50 -14.95
CA THR A 51 4.88 -9.84 -14.70
C THR A 51 6.37 -9.76 -14.41
N THR A 52 7.11 -8.93 -15.16
CA THR A 52 8.53 -8.67 -14.93
C THR A 52 8.76 -8.04 -13.55
N CYS A 53 7.96 -7.02 -13.20
CA CYS A 53 8.00 -6.37 -11.89
C CYS A 53 7.69 -7.35 -10.75
N GLN A 54 6.64 -8.17 -10.91
CA GLN A 54 6.25 -9.18 -9.92
C GLN A 54 7.39 -10.16 -9.62
N GLY A 55 8.07 -10.65 -10.65
CA GLY A 55 9.21 -11.54 -10.52
C GLY A 55 10.44 -10.87 -9.93
N ALA A 56 10.76 -9.65 -10.37
CA ALA A 56 11.92 -8.89 -9.90
C ALA A 56 11.84 -8.53 -8.41
N LEU A 57 10.63 -8.29 -7.89
CA LEU A 57 10.39 -7.90 -6.50
C LEU A 57 9.98 -9.06 -5.58
N ASP A 58 9.98 -10.30 -6.08
CA ASP A 58 9.54 -11.50 -5.36
C ASP A 58 8.19 -11.30 -4.64
N MET A 59 7.20 -10.79 -5.39
CA MET A 59 5.90 -10.40 -4.83
C MET A 59 5.01 -11.59 -4.46
N SER A 60 5.51 -12.83 -4.55
CA SER A 60 4.75 -14.02 -4.14
C SER A 60 4.52 -14.03 -2.62
N PRO A 61 3.32 -14.37 -2.12
CA PRO A 61 2.14 -14.88 -2.84
C PRO A 61 1.07 -13.81 -3.15
N LEU A 62 1.42 -12.53 -3.19
CA LEU A 62 0.45 -11.45 -3.42
C LEU A 62 -0.20 -11.57 -4.80
N ARG A 63 -1.53 -11.50 -4.84
CA ARG A 63 -2.27 -11.45 -6.09
C ARG A 63 -2.10 -10.08 -6.73
N MET A 64 -1.46 -10.06 -7.89
CA MET A 64 -1.34 -8.88 -8.72
C MET A 64 -2.50 -8.80 -9.72
N LEU A 65 -3.18 -7.65 -9.73
CA LEU A 65 -4.20 -7.25 -10.69
C LEU A 65 -3.64 -6.14 -11.56
N LEU A 66 -4.21 -5.95 -12.76
CA LEU A 66 -3.84 -4.86 -13.65
C LEU A 66 -4.95 -3.82 -13.62
N ASP A 67 -4.60 -2.55 -13.47
CA ASP A 67 -5.54 -1.48 -13.81
C ASP A 67 -5.79 -1.50 -15.31
N ASN A 68 -6.97 -1.06 -15.73
CA ASN A 68 -7.30 -0.98 -17.14
C ASN A 68 -6.50 0.15 -17.82
N MET A 69 -6.43 0.12 -19.15
CA MET A 69 -5.70 1.14 -19.93
C MET A 69 -6.29 2.55 -19.82
N LYS A 70 -7.49 2.70 -19.25
CA LYS A 70 -8.09 4.00 -18.92
C LYS A 70 -7.68 4.51 -17.54
N ASN A 71 -6.85 3.74 -16.81
CA ASN A 71 -6.36 4.02 -15.46
C ASN A 71 -7.49 4.33 -14.45
N THR A 72 -8.66 3.68 -14.60
CA THR A 72 -9.84 4.04 -13.79
C THR A 72 -9.63 3.76 -12.31
N THR A 73 -8.91 2.69 -11.96
CA THR A 73 -8.66 2.35 -10.56
C THR A 73 -7.69 3.36 -9.95
N SER A 74 -6.58 3.64 -10.65
CA SER A 74 -5.59 4.63 -10.22
C SER A 74 -6.20 6.01 -10.03
N GLN A 75 -7.09 6.44 -10.94
CA GLN A 75 -7.80 7.72 -10.83
C GLN A 75 -8.77 7.74 -9.64
N ALA A 76 -9.60 6.70 -9.49
CA ALA A 76 -10.58 6.63 -8.41
C ALA A 76 -9.93 6.61 -7.02
N TYR A 77 -8.75 5.98 -6.92
CA TYR A 77 -7.97 5.89 -5.70
C TYR A 77 -6.81 6.89 -5.64
N ALA A 78 -6.70 7.87 -6.55
CA ALA A 78 -5.55 8.79 -6.59
C ALA A 78 -4.21 8.11 -6.24
N ALA A 79 -3.94 6.98 -6.91
CA ALA A 79 -2.95 5.98 -6.47
C ALA A 79 -1.55 6.20 -7.05
N TYR A 80 -1.39 7.16 -7.95
CA TYR A 80 -0.10 7.50 -8.56
C TYR A 80 0.79 8.27 -7.57
N PRO A 81 2.12 8.03 -7.53
CA PRO A 81 2.86 7.02 -8.32
C PRO A 81 2.74 5.60 -7.75
N ASP A 82 2.56 5.49 -6.44
CA ASP A 82 2.17 4.29 -5.71
C ASP A 82 1.42 4.73 -4.43
N ARG A 83 0.61 3.83 -3.87
CA ARG A 83 -0.20 4.13 -2.68
C ARG A 83 -0.72 2.89 -1.98
N LEU A 84 -0.83 2.96 -0.65
CA LEU A 84 -1.39 1.91 0.19
C LEU A 84 -2.79 2.28 0.69
N TYR A 85 -3.64 1.26 0.81
CA TYR A 85 -5.03 1.39 1.21
C TYR A 85 -5.44 0.22 2.11
N LEU A 86 -6.34 0.48 3.07
CA LEU A 86 -7.09 -0.55 3.77
C LEU A 86 -8.58 -0.34 3.55
N VAL A 87 -9.24 -1.34 2.97
CA VAL A 87 -10.70 -1.42 2.93
C VAL A 87 -11.15 -2.22 4.16
N GLY A 88 -11.95 -1.62 5.02
CA GLY A 88 -12.48 -2.24 6.23
C GLY A 88 -13.60 -3.24 5.95
N LYS A 89 -14.02 -3.96 7.00
CA LYS A 89 -15.05 -5.03 6.92
C LYS A 89 -16.41 -4.52 6.43
N ASN A 90 -16.66 -3.23 6.54
CA ASN A 90 -17.88 -2.56 6.08
C ASN A 90 -17.82 -2.11 4.60
N GLY A 91 -16.74 -2.44 3.88
CA GLY A 91 -16.54 -2.05 2.48
C GLY A 91 -16.14 -0.58 2.27
N LYS A 92 -15.81 0.16 3.33
CA LYS A 92 -15.31 1.55 3.27
C LYS A 92 -13.82 1.58 3.51
N LEU A 93 -13.17 2.68 3.11
CA LEU A 93 -11.76 2.90 3.45
C LEU A 93 -11.63 3.05 4.98
N ALA A 94 -10.93 2.11 5.60
CA ALA A 94 -10.56 2.17 7.01
C ALA A 94 -9.28 2.99 7.20
N TRP A 95 -8.40 2.99 6.20
CA TRP A 95 -7.18 3.80 6.18
C TRP A 95 -6.71 4.06 4.74
N VAL A 96 -6.04 5.20 4.56
CA VAL A 96 -5.49 5.67 3.28
C VAL A 96 -4.10 6.22 3.56
N GLY A 97 -3.09 5.64 2.91
CA GLY A 97 -1.72 6.16 2.97
C GLY A 97 -1.54 7.41 2.13
N ASP A 98 -0.43 8.12 2.36
CA ASP A 98 -0.03 9.24 1.52
C ASP A 98 0.56 8.76 0.17
N PRO A 99 0.57 9.60 -0.87
CA PRO A 99 1.20 9.26 -2.14
C PRO A 99 2.71 9.00 -1.97
N GLY A 100 3.21 7.96 -2.63
CA GLY A 100 4.63 7.64 -2.56
C GLY A 100 5.55 8.48 -3.46
N PRO A 101 6.85 8.15 -3.46
CA PRO A 101 7.45 7.07 -2.67
C PRO A 101 7.57 7.42 -1.17
N ARG A 102 7.49 8.70 -0.79
CA ARG A 102 7.68 9.14 0.60
C ARG A 102 6.51 8.78 1.54
N GLY A 103 5.31 8.61 1.01
CA GLY A 103 4.12 8.20 1.76
C GLY A 103 3.84 6.69 1.73
N PHE A 104 4.67 5.90 1.04
CA PHE A 104 4.52 4.45 0.99
C PHE A 104 5.06 3.84 2.29
N GLU A 105 4.22 3.78 3.31
CA GLU A 105 4.59 3.35 4.66
C GLU A 105 3.86 2.07 5.08
N PRO A 106 4.43 0.87 4.85
CA PRO A 106 3.81 -0.41 5.22
C PRO A 106 3.57 -0.58 6.72
N GLY A 107 4.34 0.12 7.57
CA GLY A 107 4.15 0.10 9.02
C GLY A 107 2.81 0.71 9.44
N GLU A 108 2.44 1.85 8.85
CA GLU A 108 1.15 2.49 9.12
C GLU A 108 -0.03 1.63 8.64
N LEU A 109 0.13 0.94 7.51
CA LEU A 109 -0.85 -0.03 7.04
C LEU A 109 -0.98 -1.22 8.01
N GLU A 110 0.13 -1.73 8.57
CA GLU A 110 0.09 -2.80 9.56
C GLU A 110 -0.65 -2.36 10.84
N ASP A 111 -0.41 -1.14 11.32
CA ASP A 111 -1.12 -0.57 12.46
C ASP A 111 -2.63 -0.41 12.18
N ALA A 112 -2.98 0.06 10.99
CA ALA A 112 -4.38 0.16 10.56
C ALA A 112 -5.07 -1.23 10.49
N ILE A 113 -4.36 -2.26 10.02
CA ILE A 113 -4.86 -3.64 10.01
C ILE A 113 -5.11 -4.13 11.44
N ARG A 114 -4.16 -3.91 12.36
CA ARG A 114 -4.33 -4.32 13.76
C ARG A 114 -5.56 -3.68 14.38
N LYS A 115 -5.74 -2.38 14.15
CA LYS A 115 -6.92 -1.64 14.61
C LYS A 115 -8.23 -2.21 14.05
N GLU A 116 -8.30 -2.44 12.73
CA GLU A 116 -9.50 -2.99 12.06
C GLU A 116 -9.81 -4.44 12.52
N LEU A 117 -8.79 -5.20 12.93
CA LEU A 117 -8.93 -6.53 13.49
C LEU A 117 -9.21 -6.54 15.01
N GLY A 118 -9.15 -5.39 15.69
CA GLY A 118 -9.31 -5.30 17.14
C GLY A 118 -8.13 -5.91 17.91
N LEU A 119 -6.93 -5.91 17.32
CA LEU A 119 -5.67 -6.42 17.90
C LEU A 119 -4.87 -5.31 18.60
N GLU A 120 -5.55 -4.27 19.06
CA GLU A 120 -4.94 -3.23 19.87
C GLU A 120 -4.50 -3.84 21.21
N ASP A 121 -3.34 -3.40 21.68
CA ASP A 121 -2.80 -3.84 22.96
C ASP A 121 -3.45 -2.98 24.05
N ASP A 122 -4.10 -3.60 25.05
CA ASP A 122 -4.81 -2.94 26.18
C ASP A 122 -3.89 -2.06 27.06
N SER A 123 -2.62 -1.88 26.68
CA SER A 123 -1.59 -1.20 27.47
C SER A 123 -1.68 0.33 27.43
N GLN A 124 -2.44 0.95 26.51
CA GLN A 124 -2.70 2.40 26.57
C GLN A 124 -3.82 2.77 27.57
N GLU A 125 -4.74 1.87 27.89
CA GLU A 125 -5.77 2.17 28.90
C GLU A 125 -5.22 2.17 30.34
N GLN A 126 -4.06 1.55 30.55
CA GLN A 126 -3.37 1.53 31.86
C GLN A 126 -2.47 2.74 32.09
N SER A 127 -1.91 3.39 31.06
CA SER A 127 -1.15 4.64 31.23
C SER A 127 -2.06 5.81 31.59
N ASP A 128 -3.24 5.89 31.00
CA ASP A 128 -4.21 6.97 31.27
C ASP A 128 -4.92 6.79 32.61
N LYS A 129 -5.17 5.55 33.05
CA LYS A 129 -5.70 5.25 34.39
C LYS A 129 -4.67 5.38 35.51
N LYS A 130 -3.36 5.35 35.20
CA LYS A 130 -2.29 5.61 36.17
C LYS A 130 -2.05 7.11 36.35
N SER A 131 -2.03 7.86 35.26
CA SER A 131 -1.94 9.34 35.27
C SER A 131 -3.09 9.99 36.07
N LYS A 132 -4.33 9.50 35.92
CA LYS A 132 -5.49 10.02 36.70
C LYS A 132 -5.53 9.61 38.18
N ARG A 133 -4.81 8.56 38.59
CA ARG A 133 -4.79 8.11 40.00
C ARG A 133 -3.75 8.87 40.82
N ASP A 134 -2.65 9.30 40.18
CA ASP A 134 -1.60 10.08 40.84
C ASP A 134 -2.01 11.55 41.06
N ASP A 135 -3.02 12.06 40.33
CA ASP A 135 -3.56 13.43 40.48
C ASP A 135 -4.68 13.55 41.54
N GLN A 136 -5.20 12.44 42.07
CA GLN A 136 -6.30 12.44 43.06
C GLN A 136 -5.88 12.10 44.50
N THR A 137 -4.58 11.88 44.75
CA THR A 137 -4.06 11.57 46.11
C THR A 137 -3.20 12.69 46.72
N GLY A 138 -3.16 13.86 46.09
CA GLY A 138 -2.39 15.02 46.54
C GLY A 138 -3.22 16.26 46.83
N ALA A 139 -4.14 16.21 47.81
CA ALA A 139 -4.61 17.36 48.61
C ALA A 139 -5.51 16.89 49.76
#